data_AF-A0A353VC20-F1
#
_entry.id   AF-A0A353VC20-F1
#
_cell.length_a   1.000
_cell.length_b   1.000
_cell.length_c   1.000
_cell.angle_alpha   90.00
_cell.angle_beta   90.00
_cell.angle_gamma   90.00
#
_symmetry.space_group_name_H-M   'P 1'
#
loop_
_entity.id
_entity.type
_entity.pdbx_description
1 polymer ?
#
loop_
_entity_poly.entity_id
_entity_poly.type
_entity_poly.pdbx_seq_one_letter_code
_entity_poly.pdbx_strand_id
1 'polypeptide(L)'
;MSRATPAADAAPDAVTPDAPRVLIADARAAARSVLEPLLRRDGLEVCAVASSFDVLRTLRDQPVSLILIDPELPGGGVSGVDVVRTLKGSTRFRRLPALFLLAGPQPVPAGLADGALSLDTMSDETLLAAVHGALGAPPAGPGAAPAAGNGRAPLDAEAIREAVARCCREELRDAVLEAVREVARDVVPAVAERLIREEIERLRARHGLDRGPSDTGGVS
;
A
#
# COMPACT_ATOMS: atom_id res chain seq x y z
N MET A 1 -2.12 60.00 40.41
CA MET A 1 -3.30 59.10 40.47
C MET A 1 -3.74 58.91 39.02
N SER A 2 -3.82 57.75 38.35
CA SER A 2 -3.65 56.34 38.70
C SER A 2 -3.44 55.56 37.38
N ARG A 3 -2.89 54.34 37.46
CA ARG A 3 -2.52 53.41 36.38
C ARG A 3 -3.73 52.93 35.55
N ALA A 4 -3.48 52.56 34.28
CA ALA A 4 -3.73 51.20 33.73
C ALA A 4 -3.44 51.12 32.20
N THR A 5 -2.41 50.34 31.83
CA THR A 5 -2.46 49.35 30.72
C THR A 5 -2.97 48.02 31.32
N PRO A 6 -3.20 46.89 30.59
CA PRO A 6 -3.29 46.61 29.14
C PRO A 6 -4.45 45.61 28.79
N ALA A 7 -4.60 45.19 27.52
CA ALA A 7 -5.03 43.84 27.12
C ALA A 7 -4.85 43.70 25.60
N ALA A 8 -3.79 43.04 25.13
CA ALA A 8 -3.66 41.58 25.03
C ALA A 8 -4.07 41.12 23.63
N ASP A 9 -3.06 41.17 22.77
CA ASP A 9 -2.78 40.29 21.65
C ASP A 9 -3.43 38.90 21.80
N ALA A 10 -4.43 38.63 20.97
CA ALA A 10 -4.98 37.29 20.79
C ALA A 10 -4.14 36.60 19.70
N ALA A 11 -3.13 35.84 20.14
CA ALA A 11 -2.40 34.93 19.28
C ALA A 11 -3.38 33.91 18.66
N PRO A 12 -3.24 33.56 17.36
CA PRO A 12 -4.10 32.59 16.72
C PRO A 12 -3.81 31.19 17.24
N ASP A 13 -4.88 30.38 17.28
CA ASP A 13 -4.88 28.95 17.62
C ASP A 13 -3.63 28.22 17.11
N ALA A 14 -2.82 27.74 18.05
CA ALA A 14 -1.80 26.75 17.75
C ALA A 14 -2.51 25.44 17.39
N VAL A 15 -2.74 25.24 16.09
CA VAL A 15 -3.04 23.93 15.52
C VAL A 15 -1.94 22.98 16.00
N THR A 16 -2.27 22.08 16.92
CA THR A 16 -1.39 20.97 17.27
C THR A 16 -1.06 20.25 15.96
N PRO A 17 0.22 20.13 15.55
CA PRO A 17 0.54 19.40 14.34
C PRO A 17 0.05 17.97 14.52
N ASP A 18 -0.89 17.55 13.68
CA ASP A 18 -1.34 16.17 13.62
C ASP A 18 -0.11 15.28 13.41
N ALA A 19 -0.02 14.18 14.16
CA ALA A 19 1.16 13.32 14.10
C ALA A 19 1.38 12.85 12.66
N PRO A 20 2.62 12.91 12.12
CA PRO A 20 2.87 12.62 10.72
C PRO A 20 2.47 11.19 10.37
N ARG A 21 1.70 11.04 9.29
CA ARG A 21 1.14 9.75 8.87
C ARG A 21 2.06 9.03 7.90
N VAL A 22 2.46 7.82 8.28
CA VAL A 22 3.25 6.90 7.46
C VAL A 22 2.32 5.86 6.83
N LEU A 23 2.44 5.69 5.52
CA LEU A 23 1.76 4.64 4.76
C LEU A 23 2.73 3.47 4.54
N ILE A 24 2.42 2.30 5.09
CA ILE A 24 3.12 1.05 4.84
C ILE A 24 2.37 0.30 3.73
N ALA A 25 3.07 -0.05 2.65
CA ALA A 25 2.48 -0.72 1.50
C ALA A 25 3.31 -1.97 1.18
N ASP A 26 2.89 -3.11 1.69
CA ASP A 26 3.61 -4.38 1.57
C ASP A 26 2.59 -5.52 1.48
N ALA A 27 2.79 -6.49 0.59
CA ALA A 27 1.88 -7.62 0.47
C ALA A 27 1.98 -8.58 1.68
N ARG A 28 3.12 -8.62 2.36
CA ARG A 28 3.42 -9.55 3.44
C ARG A 28 2.90 -9.01 4.77
N ALA A 29 1.86 -9.67 5.31
CA ALA A 29 1.30 -9.32 6.61
C ALA A 29 2.33 -9.32 7.75
N ALA A 30 3.32 -10.22 7.71
CA ALA A 30 4.42 -10.26 8.67
C ALA A 30 5.20 -8.94 8.72
N ALA A 31 5.54 -8.35 7.57
CA ALA A 31 6.25 -7.07 7.51
C ALA A 31 5.42 -5.93 8.11
N ARG A 32 4.14 -5.85 7.73
CA ARG A 32 3.21 -4.85 8.27
C ARG A 32 3.05 -4.99 9.80
N SER A 33 2.95 -6.22 10.28
CA SER A 33 2.75 -6.52 11.71
C SER A 33 3.96 -6.21 12.59
N VAL A 34 5.17 -6.17 12.02
CA VAL A 34 6.38 -5.69 12.70
C VAL A 34 6.48 -4.17 12.64
N LEU A 35 6.28 -3.58 11.46
CA LEU A 35 6.45 -2.15 11.22
C LEU A 35 5.38 -1.27 11.90
N GLU A 36 4.11 -1.67 11.86
CA GLU A 36 3.03 -0.90 12.47
C GLU A 36 3.24 -0.60 13.96
N PRO A 37 3.45 -1.60 14.85
CA PRO A 37 3.66 -1.32 16.26
C PRO A 37 4.98 -0.59 16.52
N LEU A 38 6.02 -0.85 15.72
CA LEU A 38 7.31 -0.17 15.84
C LEU A 38 7.16 1.34 15.60
N LEU A 39 6.53 1.73 14.50
CA LEU A 39 6.33 3.14 14.13
C LEU A 39 5.30 3.85 15.02
N ARG A 40 4.22 3.16 15.43
CA ARG A 40 3.23 3.75 16.36
C ARG A 40 3.83 4.05 17.73
N ARG A 41 4.74 3.20 18.22
CA ARG A 41 5.45 3.43 19.49
C ARG A 41 6.38 4.63 19.44
N ASP A 42 6.86 4.97 18.25
CA ASP A 42 7.68 6.14 17.97
C ASP A 42 6.83 7.42 17.83
N GLY A 43 5.51 7.33 18.05
CA GLY A 43 4.58 8.47 18.04
C GLY A 43 4.03 8.82 16.65
N LEU A 44 4.24 7.97 15.65
CA LEU A 44 3.77 8.18 14.28
C LEU A 44 2.35 7.62 14.08
N GLU A 45 1.57 8.29 13.24
CA GLU A 45 0.35 7.66 12.72
C GLU A 45 0.70 6.69 11.61
N VAL A 46 0.06 5.52 11.60
CA VAL A 46 0.38 4.47 10.63
C VAL A 46 -0.88 3.92 9.99
N CYS A 47 -0.88 3.92 8.66
CA CYS A 47 -1.84 3.25 7.81
C CYS A 47 -1.13 2.17 7.00
N ALA A 48 -1.65 0.95 6.99
CA ALA A 48 -1.03 -0.17 6.28
C ALA A 48 -1.98 -0.71 5.21
N VAL A 49 -1.43 -1.00 4.03
CA VAL A 49 -2.16 -1.52 2.87
C VAL A 49 -1.40 -2.68 2.23
N ALA A 50 -2.15 -3.57 1.57
CA ALA A 50 -1.59 -4.79 0.95
C ALA A 50 -1.58 -4.77 -0.57
N SER A 51 -2.01 -3.67 -1.21
CA SER A 51 -2.07 -3.56 -2.67
C SER A 51 -1.71 -2.17 -3.20
N SER A 52 -1.14 -2.12 -4.41
CA SER A 52 -0.82 -0.87 -5.11
C SER A 52 -2.05 0.01 -5.37
N PHE A 53 -3.22 -0.60 -5.55
CA PHE A 53 -4.48 0.13 -5.69
C PHE A 53 -4.87 0.87 -4.40
N ASP A 54 -4.71 0.21 -3.26
CA ASP A 54 -5.03 0.79 -1.96
C ASP A 54 -4.09 1.94 -1.59
N VAL A 55 -2.83 1.92 -2.07
CA VAL A 55 -1.91 3.07 -1.93
C VAL A 55 -2.49 4.32 -2.58
N LEU A 56 -2.87 4.22 -3.86
CA LEU A 56 -3.41 5.36 -4.61
C LEU A 56 -4.75 5.84 -4.05
N ARG A 57 -5.59 4.93 -3.56
CA ARG A 57 -6.82 5.28 -2.85
C ARG A 57 -6.50 6.06 -1.57
N THR A 58 -5.57 5.57 -0.76
CA THR A 58 -5.20 6.18 0.51
C THR A 58 -4.64 7.59 0.31
N LEU A 59 -3.76 7.80 -0.67
CA LEU A 59 -3.18 9.12 -0.97
C LEU A 59 -4.19 10.15 -1.47
N ARG A 60 -5.34 9.69 -1.98
CA ARG A 60 -6.45 10.54 -2.39
C ARG A 60 -7.30 10.97 -1.20
N ASP A 61 -7.58 10.01 -0.32
CA ASP A 61 -8.59 10.13 0.74
C ASP A 61 -8.01 10.79 2.01
N GLN A 62 -6.70 10.70 2.24
CA GLN A 62 -6.06 11.21 3.46
C GLN A 62 -4.65 11.77 3.20
N PRO A 63 -4.19 12.74 4.02
CA PRO A 63 -2.81 13.22 3.95
C PRO A 63 -1.85 12.13 4.44
N VAL A 64 -0.73 11.98 3.73
CA VAL A 64 0.35 11.05 4.06
C VAL A 64 1.65 11.85 4.01
N SER A 65 2.50 11.64 5.00
CA SER A 65 3.78 12.34 5.17
C SER A 65 4.97 11.51 4.69
N LEU A 66 4.83 10.19 4.60
CA LEU A 66 5.85 9.26 4.12
C LEU A 66 5.20 7.97 3.60
N ILE A 67 5.74 7.40 2.53
CA ILE A 67 5.39 6.07 2.04
C ILE A 67 6.58 5.13 2.24
N LEU A 68 6.31 3.96 2.82
CA LEU A 68 7.18 2.80 2.83
C LEU A 68 6.53 1.74 1.92
N ILE A 69 7.17 1.39 0.80
CA ILE A 69 6.52 0.57 -0.24
C ILE A 69 7.40 -0.59 -0.72
N ASP A 70 6.84 -1.79 -0.75
CA ASP A 70 7.42 -2.95 -1.41
C ASP A 70 7.53 -2.71 -2.93
N PRO A 71 8.71 -2.82 -3.56
CA PRO A 71 8.87 -2.69 -5.00
C PRO A 71 7.94 -3.59 -5.82
N GLU A 72 7.70 -4.81 -5.34
CA GLU A 72 6.92 -5.85 -6.02
C GLU A 72 5.45 -5.83 -5.60
N LEU A 73 5.00 -4.82 -4.84
CA LEU A 73 3.63 -4.69 -4.37
C LEU A 73 2.62 -4.88 -5.52
N PRO A 74 1.75 -5.89 -5.47
CA PRO A 74 0.83 -6.18 -6.56
C PRO A 74 -0.44 -5.30 -6.49
N GLY A 75 -1.05 -5.06 -7.65
CA GLY A 75 -2.40 -4.48 -7.73
C GLY A 75 -2.78 -4.04 -9.14
N GLY A 76 -3.76 -4.71 -9.76
CA GLY A 76 -4.31 -4.29 -11.06
C GLY A 76 -3.29 -4.19 -12.21
N GLY A 77 -2.22 -4.99 -12.16
CA GLY A 77 -1.12 -4.93 -13.15
C GLY A 77 -0.09 -3.82 -12.89
N VAL A 78 -0.16 -3.14 -11.74
CA VAL A 78 0.74 -2.05 -11.33
C VAL A 78 1.61 -2.53 -10.17
N SER A 79 2.93 -2.40 -10.32
CA SER A 79 3.91 -2.71 -9.26
C SER A 79 4.11 -1.54 -8.30
N GLY A 80 4.71 -1.78 -7.13
CA GLY A 80 5.09 -0.70 -6.21
C GLY A 80 6.09 0.29 -6.84
N VAL A 81 6.99 -0.20 -7.69
CA VAL A 81 7.87 0.67 -8.50
C VAL A 81 7.05 1.59 -9.42
N ASP A 82 6.03 1.07 -10.09
CA ASP A 82 5.17 1.88 -10.96
C ASP A 82 4.42 2.95 -10.16
N VAL A 83 3.94 2.61 -8.97
CA VAL A 83 3.31 3.58 -8.04
C VAL A 83 4.27 4.72 -7.73
N VAL A 84 5.50 4.44 -7.28
CA VAL A 84 6.49 5.49 -6.97
C VAL A 84 6.79 6.34 -8.20
N ARG A 85 6.92 5.72 -9.39
CA ARG A 85 7.14 6.45 -10.66
C ARG A 85 6.01 7.44 -10.94
N THR A 86 4.77 6.99 -10.79
CA THR A 86 3.59 7.84 -10.98
C THR A 86 3.55 8.98 -9.97
N LEU A 87 3.88 8.72 -8.70
CA LEU A 87 3.90 9.75 -7.66
C LEU A 87 4.96 10.82 -7.92
N LYS A 88 6.18 10.42 -8.27
CA LYS A 88 7.27 11.34 -8.59
C LYS A 88 7.03 12.14 -9.88
N GLY A 89 6.29 11.58 -10.83
CA GLY A 89 5.82 12.30 -12.02
C GLY A 89 4.68 13.29 -11.76
N SER A 90 4.00 13.22 -10.61
CA SER A 90 2.83 14.05 -10.31
C SER A 90 3.21 15.37 -9.63
N THR A 91 2.54 16.47 -10.00
CA THR A 91 2.75 17.76 -9.33
C THR A 91 2.37 17.71 -7.86
N ARG A 92 1.34 16.94 -7.50
CA ARG A 92 0.84 16.85 -6.11
C ARG A 92 1.76 16.04 -5.20
N PHE A 93 2.30 14.91 -5.66
CA PHE A 93 3.01 13.95 -4.80
C PHE A 93 4.51 13.86 -5.07
N ARG A 94 5.08 14.63 -6.02
CA ARG A 94 6.54 14.59 -6.29
C ARG A 94 7.42 14.88 -5.07
N ARG A 95 6.89 15.63 -4.10
CA ARG A 95 7.59 15.99 -2.85
C ARG A 95 7.31 15.03 -1.70
N LEU A 96 6.38 14.09 -1.87
CA LEU A 96 6.09 13.08 -0.86
C LEU A 96 7.29 12.13 -0.78
N PRO A 97 7.93 11.98 0.40
CA PRO A 97 8.96 10.99 0.61
C PRO A 97 8.44 9.58 0.38
N ALA A 98 9.20 8.79 -0.35
CA ALA A 98 8.92 7.38 -0.63
C ALA A 98 10.21 6.58 -0.42
N LEU A 99 10.16 5.56 0.43
CA LEU A 99 11.24 4.62 0.69
C LEU A 99 10.80 3.22 0.26
N PHE A 100 11.68 2.49 -0.44
CA PHE A 100 11.41 1.10 -0.75
C PHE A 100 11.59 0.21 0.49
N LEU A 101 10.68 -0.73 0.71
CA LEU A 101 10.80 -1.80 1.69
C LEU A 101 11.31 -3.05 0.99
N LEU A 102 12.53 -3.45 1.31
CA LEU A 102 13.17 -4.62 0.74
C LEU A 102 13.14 -5.78 1.73
N ALA A 103 12.84 -6.96 1.21
CA ALA A 103 13.00 -8.23 1.90
C ALA A 103 13.79 -9.19 1.01
N GLY A 104 14.75 -9.88 1.62
CA GLY A 104 15.66 -10.80 0.97
C GLY A 104 16.66 -10.11 0.04
N PRO A 105 17.24 -10.86 -0.92
CA PRO A 105 18.24 -10.36 -1.86
C PRO A 105 17.64 -9.53 -3.01
N GLN A 106 16.58 -8.77 -2.74
CA GLN A 106 15.92 -7.94 -3.75
C GLN A 106 16.81 -6.75 -4.15
N PRO A 107 16.99 -6.48 -5.46
CA PRO A 107 17.75 -5.33 -5.91
C PRO A 107 16.97 -4.04 -5.61
N VAL A 108 17.68 -3.00 -5.13
CA VAL A 108 17.10 -1.68 -4.93
C VAL A 108 16.72 -1.08 -6.30
N PRO A 109 15.44 -0.73 -6.56
CA PRO A 109 15.07 -0.06 -7.79
C PRO A 109 15.75 1.30 -7.91
N ALA A 110 16.49 1.53 -8.99
CA ALA A 110 17.35 2.70 -9.13
C ALA A 110 16.58 4.01 -9.32
N GLY A 111 16.99 5.07 -8.59
CA GLY A 111 16.72 6.48 -8.91
C GLY A 111 15.26 6.95 -8.81
N LEU A 112 14.39 6.19 -8.15
CA LEU A 112 12.95 6.45 -8.14
C LEU A 112 12.40 6.83 -6.76
N ALA A 113 12.87 6.15 -5.73
CA ALA A 113 12.56 6.44 -4.34
C ALA A 113 13.65 7.32 -3.73
N ASP A 114 13.34 7.96 -2.60
CA ASP A 114 14.29 8.78 -1.84
C ASP A 114 15.26 7.91 -1.01
N GLY A 115 15.02 6.59 -0.96
CA GLY A 115 15.87 5.61 -0.32
C GLY A 115 15.24 4.21 -0.29
N ALA A 116 15.91 3.29 0.39
CA ALA A 116 15.41 1.93 0.63
C ALA A 116 15.77 1.47 2.04
N LEU A 117 14.91 0.63 2.62
CA LEU A 117 15.04 0.02 3.93
C LEU A 117 15.02 -1.50 3.76
N SER A 118 15.98 -2.19 4.36
CA SER A 118 16.05 -3.65 4.31
C SER A 118 15.62 -4.23 5.65
N LEU A 119 14.42 -4.81 5.70
CA LEU A 119 13.82 -5.26 6.96
C LEU A 119 14.60 -6.39 7.63
N ASP A 120 15.28 -7.21 6.85
CA ASP A 120 15.94 -8.42 7.33
C ASP A 120 17.35 -8.15 7.86
N THR A 121 17.94 -7.01 7.49
CA THR A 121 19.36 -6.70 7.75
C THR A 121 19.55 -5.46 8.61
N MET A 122 18.51 -4.64 8.79
CA MET A 122 18.58 -3.42 9.59
C MET A 122 18.03 -3.62 11.01
N SER A 123 18.60 -2.91 11.98
CA SER A 123 18.02 -2.84 13.33
C SER A 123 16.84 -1.88 13.39
N ASP A 124 15.95 -2.08 14.35
CA ASP A 124 14.83 -1.17 14.65
C ASP A 124 15.30 0.28 14.80
N GLU A 125 16.42 0.54 15.48
CA GLU A 125 16.93 1.91 15.64
C GLU A 125 17.33 2.54 14.30
N THR A 126 17.95 1.75 13.43
CA THR A 126 18.39 2.23 12.12
C THR A 126 17.20 2.52 11.21
N LEU A 127 16.17 1.67 11.30
CA LEU A 127 14.92 1.85 10.58
C LEU A 127 14.19 3.12 11.02
N LEU A 128 14.04 3.33 12.33
CA LEU A 128 13.42 4.53 12.88
C LEU A 128 14.22 5.80 12.52
N ALA A 129 15.55 5.74 12.60
CA ALA A 129 16.40 6.86 12.19
C ALA A 129 16.22 7.22 10.71
N ALA A 130 16.08 6.23 9.83
CA ALA A 130 15.83 6.46 8.40
C ALA A 130 14.43 7.04 8.13
N VAL A 131 13.42 6.56 8.85
CA VAL A 131 12.04 7.09 8.79
C VAL A 131 12.00 8.55 9.24
N HIS A 132 12.61 8.86 10.38
CA HIS A 132 12.72 10.24 10.86
C HIS A 132 13.53 11.13 9.93
N GLY A 133 14.61 10.61 9.34
CA GLY A 133 15.37 11.31 8.31
C GLY A 133 14.49 11.69 7.11
N ALA A 134 13.65 10.77 6.63
CA ALA A 134 12.76 11.02 5.51
C ALA A 134 11.59 11.96 5.87
N LEU A 135 11.08 11.92 7.10
CA LEU A 135 10.03 12.82 7.59
C LEU A 135 10.54 14.24 7.88
N GLY A 136 11.77 14.36 8.38
CA GLY A 136 12.38 15.62 8.79
C GLY A 136 13.17 16.34 7.70
N ALA A 137 13.50 15.66 6.60
CA ALA A 137 14.21 16.30 5.49
C ALA A 137 13.26 17.17 4.63
N PRO A 138 13.49 18.50 4.50
CA PRO A 138 13.10 19.17 3.27
C PRO A 138 13.87 18.50 2.10
N PRO A 139 13.29 18.41 0.87
CA PRO A 139 13.90 17.64 -0.21
C PRO A 139 15.28 18.19 -0.52
N ALA A 140 16.32 17.50 -0.09
CA ALA A 140 17.70 17.92 -0.25
C ALA A 140 18.56 16.72 -0.66
N GLY A 141 19.46 16.98 -1.60
CA GLY A 141 20.36 16.02 -2.20
C GLY A 141 21.31 15.30 -1.23
N PRO A 142 22.25 14.53 -1.78
CA PRO A 142 22.86 13.42 -1.09
C PRO A 142 23.83 13.88 0.01
N GLY A 143 23.55 13.45 1.23
CA GLY A 143 24.53 13.42 2.31
C GLY A 143 24.06 14.06 3.62
N ALA A 144 23.41 13.28 4.49
CA ALA A 144 23.48 13.49 5.93
C ALA A 144 22.88 12.29 6.67
N ALA A 145 23.71 11.60 7.45
CA ALA A 145 23.27 10.70 8.51
C ALA A 145 22.68 11.50 9.69
N PRO A 146 21.74 10.95 10.47
CA PRO A 146 21.49 11.46 11.80
C PRO A 146 21.60 10.40 12.91
N ALA A 147 21.89 10.96 14.08
CA ALA A 147 22.38 10.34 15.30
C ALA A 147 21.26 9.96 16.30
N ALA A 148 21.69 9.19 17.28
CA ALA A 148 20.96 8.54 18.38
C ALA A 148 20.12 9.46 19.30
N GLY A 149 19.14 8.88 20.00
CA GLY A 149 18.45 9.53 21.13
C GLY A 149 17.20 8.87 21.72
N ASN A 150 17.33 7.64 22.21
CA ASN A 150 16.78 7.05 23.45
C ASN A 150 15.33 7.33 23.93
N GLY A 151 14.52 6.27 24.04
CA GLY A 151 13.29 6.23 24.85
C GLY A 151 12.48 4.93 24.75
N ARG A 152 13.07 3.76 25.09
CA ARG A 152 12.38 2.47 25.06
C ARG A 152 11.38 2.33 26.22
N ALA A 153 10.08 2.33 25.92
CA ALA A 153 9.06 1.79 26.82
C ALA A 153 8.98 0.25 26.68
N PRO A 154 8.73 -0.50 27.78
CA PRO A 154 8.69 -1.96 27.73
C PRO A 154 7.47 -2.45 26.94
N LEU A 155 7.68 -3.48 26.14
CA LEU A 155 6.60 -4.14 25.39
C LEU A 155 5.57 -4.73 26.37
N ASP A 156 4.30 -4.35 26.25
CA ASP A 156 3.23 -5.15 26.84
C ASP A 156 3.07 -6.46 26.05
N ALA A 157 2.78 -7.55 26.74
CA ALA A 157 2.58 -8.85 26.10
C ALA A 157 1.28 -8.89 25.28
N GLU A 158 0.36 -7.96 25.54
CA GLU A 158 -0.96 -7.91 24.91
C GLU A 158 -0.93 -7.31 23.51
N ALA A 159 -0.18 -6.22 23.29
CA ALA A 159 0.01 -5.64 21.95
C ALA A 159 0.81 -6.58 21.05
N ILE A 160 1.75 -7.37 21.60
CA ILE A 160 2.43 -8.43 20.85
C ILE A 160 1.41 -9.50 20.45
N ARG A 161 0.59 -10.00 21.39
CA ARG A 161 -0.44 -11.01 21.11
C ARG A 161 -1.42 -10.51 20.04
N GLU A 162 -1.89 -9.28 20.14
CA GLU A 162 -2.85 -8.72 19.18
C GLU A 162 -2.19 -8.45 17.83
N ALA A 163 -0.92 -8.03 17.78
CA ALA A 163 -0.18 -7.90 16.53
C ALA A 163 0.02 -9.25 15.83
N VAL A 164 0.38 -10.30 16.58
CA VAL A 164 0.50 -11.67 16.05
C VAL A 164 -0.84 -12.21 15.59
N ALA A 165 -1.91 -12.03 16.38
CA ALA A 165 -3.26 -12.49 16.01
C ALA A 165 -3.77 -11.78 14.74
N ARG A 166 -3.49 -10.48 14.59
CA ARG A 166 -3.79 -9.73 13.37
C ARG A 166 -3.00 -10.25 12.18
N CYS A 167 -1.70 -10.47 12.35
CA CYS A 167 -0.82 -11.08 11.35
C CYS A 167 -1.37 -12.42 10.85
N CYS A 168 -1.68 -13.34 11.77
CA CYS A 168 -2.22 -14.66 11.41
C CYS A 168 -3.56 -14.58 10.65
N ARG A 169 -4.45 -13.65 11.03
CA ARG A 169 -5.73 -13.43 10.33
C ARG A 169 -5.50 -12.92 8.91
N GLU A 170 -4.54 -12.02 8.73
CA GLU A 170 -4.19 -11.46 7.42
C GLU A 170 -3.48 -12.48 6.53
N GLU A 171 -2.49 -13.23 7.05
CA GLU A 171 -1.81 -14.30 6.31
C GLU A 171 -2.78 -15.39 5.85
N LEU A 172 -3.71 -15.79 6.72
CA LEU A 172 -4.74 -16.76 6.34
C LEU A 172 -5.64 -16.21 5.24
N ARG A 173 -6.05 -14.95 5.32
CA ARG A 173 -6.88 -14.31 4.31
C ARG A 173 -6.16 -14.23 2.96
N ASP A 174 -4.90 -13.83 2.95
CA ASP A 174 -4.10 -13.72 1.74
C ASP A 174 -3.86 -15.09 1.10
N ALA A 175 -3.52 -16.10 1.91
CA ALA A 175 -3.39 -17.48 1.45
C ALA A 175 -4.70 -18.03 0.86
N VAL A 176 -5.84 -17.75 1.50
CA VAL A 176 -7.16 -18.15 0.98
C VAL A 176 -7.48 -17.44 -0.33
N LEU A 177 -7.25 -16.13 -0.41
CA LEU A 177 -7.52 -15.37 -1.63
C LEU A 177 -6.64 -15.84 -2.80
N GLU A 178 -5.39 -16.19 -2.55
CA GLU A 178 -4.50 -16.71 -3.58
C GLU A 178 -4.94 -18.10 -4.05
N ALA A 179 -5.29 -19.00 -3.12
CA ALA A 179 -5.86 -20.30 -3.46
C ALA A 179 -7.16 -20.17 -4.26
N VAL A 180 -8.03 -19.21 -3.90
CA VAL A 180 -9.28 -18.94 -4.65
C VAL A 180 -8.98 -18.42 -6.05
N ARG A 181 -8.00 -17.52 -6.22
CA ARG A 181 -7.60 -17.02 -7.55
C ARG A 181 -7.04 -18.13 -8.42
N GLU A 182 -6.26 -19.04 -7.85
CA GLU A 182 -5.71 -20.19 -8.56
C GLU A 182 -6.83 -21.11 -9.06
N VAL A 183 -7.75 -21.50 -8.19
CA VAL A 183 -8.94 -22.29 -8.59
C VAL A 183 -9.80 -21.55 -9.61
N ALA A 184 -9.96 -20.23 -9.46
CA ALA A 184 -10.74 -19.43 -10.39
C ALA A 184 -10.13 -19.41 -11.81
N ARG A 185 -8.80 -19.45 -11.96
CA ARG A 185 -8.15 -19.51 -13.28
C ARG A 185 -8.51 -20.78 -14.05
N ASP A 186 -8.73 -21.88 -13.35
CA ASP A 186 -9.05 -23.17 -13.97
C ASP A 186 -10.55 -23.33 -14.24
N VAL A 187 -11.38 -22.94 -13.26
CA VAL A 187 -12.82 -23.22 -13.31
C VAL A 187 -13.58 -22.18 -14.13
N VAL A 188 -13.23 -20.89 -14.02
CA VAL A 188 -14.00 -19.80 -14.64
C VAL A 188 -14.05 -19.90 -16.17
N PRO A 189 -12.95 -20.19 -16.90
CA PRO A 189 -13.00 -20.30 -18.36
C PRO A 189 -13.96 -21.38 -18.84
N ALA A 190 -13.93 -22.57 -18.22
CA ALA A 190 -14.79 -23.68 -18.60
C ALA A 190 -16.28 -23.38 -18.34
N VAL A 191 -16.59 -22.73 -17.20
CA VAL A 191 -17.95 -22.30 -16.88
C VAL A 191 -18.42 -21.20 -17.84
N ALA A 192 -17.57 -20.22 -18.12
CA ALA A 192 -17.89 -19.12 -19.04
C ALA A 192 -18.16 -19.66 -20.45
N GLU A 193 -17.32 -20.56 -20.97
CA GLU A 193 -17.52 -21.16 -22.29
C GLU A 193 -18.86 -21.90 -22.38
N ARG A 194 -19.18 -22.71 -21.37
CA ARG A 194 -20.45 -23.45 -21.33
C ARG A 194 -21.66 -22.50 -21.32
N LEU A 195 -21.64 -21.47 -20.47
CA LEU A 195 -22.73 -20.49 -20.39
C LEU A 195 -22.89 -19.70 -21.68
N ILE A 196 -21.79 -19.28 -22.30
CA ILE A 196 -21.81 -18.57 -23.59
C ILE A 196 -22.41 -19.47 -24.67
N ARG A 197 -22.02 -20.75 -24.72
CA ARG A 197 -22.55 -21.71 -25.70
C ARG A 197 -24.05 -21.93 -25.54
N GLU A 198 -24.50 -22.21 -24.32
CA GLU A 198 -25.91 -22.42 -24.00
C GLU A 198 -26.77 -21.19 -24.37
N GLU A 199 -26.27 -19.98 -24.12
CA GLU A 199 -27.01 -18.76 -24.45
C GLU A 199 -27.03 -18.48 -25.96
N ILE A 200 -25.94 -18.78 -26.69
CA ILE A 200 -25.93 -18.72 -28.16
C ILE A 200 -26.97 -19.67 -28.76
N GLU A 201 -27.04 -20.92 -28.27
CA GLU A 201 -28.02 -21.91 -28.74
C GLU A 201 -29.45 -21.46 -28.46
N ARG A 202 -29.73 -20.95 -27.24
CA ARG A 202 -31.03 -20.37 -26.90
C ARG A 202 -31.43 -19.22 -27.81
N LEU A 203 -30.50 -18.32 -28.11
CA LEU A 203 -30.75 -17.18 -28.99
C LEU A 203 -31.01 -17.62 -30.44
N ARG A 204 -30.24 -18.61 -30.94
CA ARG A 204 -30.47 -19.18 -32.27
C ARG A 204 -31.85 -19.82 -32.40
N ALA A 205 -32.26 -20.60 -31.41
CA ALA A 205 -33.59 -21.21 -31.37
C ALA A 205 -34.71 -20.15 -31.31
N ARG A 206 -34.53 -19.09 -30.51
CA ARG A 206 -35.50 -17.99 -30.39
C ARG A 206 -35.66 -17.19 -31.68
N HIS A 207 -34.58 -17.01 -32.43
CA HIS A 207 -34.55 -16.21 -33.65
C HIS A 207 -34.62 -17.04 -34.95
N GLY A 208 -34.79 -18.37 -34.85
CA GLY A 208 -34.94 -19.25 -36.01
C GLY A 208 -33.68 -19.38 -36.88
N LEU A 209 -32.49 -19.19 -36.29
CA LEU A 209 -31.20 -19.18 -36.99
C LEU A 209 -30.58 -20.58 -37.16
N ASP A 210 -31.30 -21.66 -36.82
CA ASP A 210 -30.82 -23.04 -36.91
C ASP A 210 -30.87 -23.65 -38.32
N ARG A 211 -31.36 -22.91 -39.32
CA ARG A 211 -31.38 -23.39 -40.72
C ARG A 211 -30.01 -23.17 -41.37
N GLY A 212 -29.22 -24.24 -41.44
CA GLY A 212 -28.07 -24.34 -42.37
C GLY A 212 -28.52 -24.16 -43.83
N PRO A 213 -27.58 -23.88 -44.76
CA PRO A 213 -27.91 -23.62 -46.16
C PRO A 213 -28.76 -24.78 -46.67
N SER A 214 -29.99 -24.46 -47.07
CA SER A 214 -30.92 -25.41 -47.66
C SER A 214 -30.24 -26.10 -48.81
N ASP A 215 -30.09 -27.41 -48.67
CA ASP A 215 -29.70 -28.35 -49.70
C ASP A 215 -30.72 -28.21 -50.85
N THR A 216 -30.47 -27.30 -51.79
CA THR A 216 -31.21 -27.23 -53.05
C THR A 216 -30.67 -28.31 -53.97
N GLY A 217 -30.89 -29.57 -53.58
CA GLY A 217 -30.83 -30.73 -54.45
C GLY A 217 -32.13 -30.83 -55.25
N GLY A 218 -32.04 -30.48 -56.52
CA GLY A 218 -32.76 -31.07 -57.67
C GLY A 218 -34.28 -31.26 -57.64
N VAL A 219 -34.98 -30.46 -58.45
CA VAL A 219 -36.12 -30.79 -59.34
C VAL A 219 -36.15 -29.65 -60.39
N SER A 220 -36.07 -29.77 -61.71
CA SER A 220 -36.32 -30.81 -62.72
C SER A 220 -35.45 -30.53 -63.95
#